data_AF-A0A0F0LPU3-F1
#
_entry.id   AF-A0A0F0LPU3-F1
#
_cell.length_a   1.000
_cell.length_b   1.000
_cell.length_c   1.000
_cell.angle_alpha   90.00
_cell.angle_beta   90.00
_cell.angle_gamma   90.00
#
_symmetry.space_group_name_H-M   'P 1'
#
loop_
_entity.id
_entity.type
_entity.pdbx_description
1 polymer ?
#
loop_
_entity_poly.entity_id
_entity_poly.type
_entity_poly.pdbx_seq_one_letter_code
_entity_poly.pdbx_strand_id
1 'polypeptide(L)'
;MTAANQRIVLDGDVLQAQETLLREASAELDRAAARTATPLGPIAFGALAQGLLVPATTALASHTRDLLIVAHTLSDRMADGASHAGTAFARVEDDATTTFTGTEP
;
A
#
# COMPACT_ATOMS: atom_id res chain seq x y z
N MET A 1 -22.16 -20.69 32.47
CA MET A 1 -22.65 -19.80 31.40
C MET A 1 -21.67 -18.66 31.25
N THR A 2 -20.76 -18.75 30.28
CA THR A 2 -19.87 -17.65 29.88
C THR A 2 -20.66 -16.72 28.96
N ALA A 3 -21.24 -15.67 29.53
CA ALA A 3 -22.14 -14.76 28.82
C ALA A 3 -21.39 -13.55 28.25
N ALA A 4 -21.55 -13.31 26.95
CA ALA A 4 -21.44 -12.04 26.22
C ALA A 4 -20.15 -11.20 26.28
N ASN A 5 -19.14 -11.57 27.08
CA ASN A 5 -17.93 -10.77 27.28
C ASN A 5 -16.74 -11.19 26.40
N GLN A 6 -16.97 -11.96 25.33
CA GLN A 6 -16.01 -12.06 24.24
C GLN A 6 -16.03 -10.71 23.52
N ARG A 7 -15.39 -9.72 24.15
CA ARG A 7 -14.99 -8.46 23.57
C ARG A 7 -14.36 -8.85 22.25
N ILE A 8 -15.05 -8.60 21.15
CA ILE A 8 -14.42 -8.59 19.83
C ILE A 8 -13.52 -7.36 19.92
N VAL A 9 -12.38 -7.49 20.59
CA VAL A 9 -11.27 -6.55 20.48
C VAL A 9 -10.81 -6.80 19.07
N LEU A 10 -11.41 -6.05 18.16
CA LEU A 10 -10.92 -5.94 16.81
C LEU A 10 -9.55 -5.31 16.95
N ASP A 11 -8.52 -6.01 16.46
CA ASP A 11 -7.13 -5.55 16.56
C ASP A 11 -6.93 -4.32 15.66
N GLY A 12 -7.45 -3.18 16.11
CA GLY A 12 -7.27 -1.88 15.46
C GLY A 12 -5.78 -1.56 15.30
N ASP A 13 -4.97 -1.99 16.27
CA ASP A 13 -3.51 -1.91 16.22
C ASP A 13 -2.92 -2.70 15.05
N VAL A 14 -3.47 -3.88 14.73
CA VAL A 14 -3.03 -4.70 13.59
C VAL A 14 -3.43 -4.04 12.26
N LEU A 15 -4.64 -3.50 12.17
CA LEU A 15 -5.09 -2.79 10.97
C LEU A 15 -4.30 -1.50 10.74
N GLN A 16 -4.00 -0.75 11.81
CA GLN A 16 -3.18 0.45 11.76
C GLN A 16 -1.72 0.14 11.41
N ALA A 17 -1.15 -0.93 11.96
CA ALA A 17 0.18 -1.40 11.58
C ALA A 17 0.21 -1.81 10.11
N GLN A 18 -0.81 -2.51 9.63
CA GLN A 18 -0.92 -2.91 8.23
C GLN A 18 -1.08 -1.70 7.29
N GLU A 19 -1.89 -0.70 7.65
CA GLU A 19 -1.97 0.56 6.91
C GLU A 19 -0.58 1.22 6.81
N THR A 20 0.12 1.33 7.94
CA THR A 20 1.46 1.96 8.00
C THR A 20 2.44 1.26 7.07
N LEU A 21 2.53 -0.07 7.15
CA LEU A 21 3.41 -0.88 6.30
C LEU A 21 3.08 -0.72 4.80
N LEU A 22 1.79 -0.67 4.45
CA LEU A 22 1.36 -0.49 3.08
C LEU A 22 1.68 0.91 2.55
N ARG A 23 1.55 1.95 3.37
CA ARG A 23 1.95 3.32 2.99
C ARG A 23 3.46 3.47 2.86
N GLU A 24 4.24 2.84 3.72
CA GLU A 24 5.70 2.79 3.60
C GLU A 24 6.14 2.08 2.32
N ALA A 25 5.57 0.92 2.04
CA ALA A 25 5.82 0.16 0.81
C ALA A 25 5.44 0.95 -0.44
N SER A 26 4.27 1.59 -0.41
CA SER A 26 3.81 2.50 -1.46
C SER A 26 4.86 3.59 -1.73
N ALA A 27 5.27 4.34 -0.70
CA ALA A 27 6.25 5.40 -0.83
C ALA A 27 7.62 4.91 -1.37
N GLU A 28 8.05 3.69 -1.03
CA GLU A 28 9.26 3.09 -1.58
C GLU A 28 9.13 2.77 -3.07
N LEU A 29 7.98 2.21 -3.48
CA LEU A 29 7.70 1.88 -4.88
C LEU A 29 7.65 3.13 -5.76
N ASP A 30 7.06 4.22 -5.28
CA ASP A 30 7.05 5.50 -6.00
C ASP A 30 8.45 6.09 -6.16
N ARG A 31 9.25 6.06 -5.08
CA ARG A 31 10.67 6.46 -5.14
C ARG A 31 11.48 5.60 -6.11
N ALA A 32 11.23 4.29 -6.14
CA ALA A 32 11.86 3.39 -7.11
C ALA A 32 11.45 3.73 -8.56
N ALA A 33 10.16 4.00 -8.80
CA ALA A 33 9.64 4.38 -10.11
C ALA A 33 10.24 5.70 -10.61
N ALA A 34 10.43 6.68 -9.71
CA ALA A 34 11.07 7.94 -10.04
C ALA A 34 12.54 7.73 -10.46
N ARG A 35 13.25 6.80 -9.82
CA ARG A 35 14.65 6.48 -10.17
C ARG A 35 14.78 5.79 -11.52
N THR A 36 13.85 4.91 -11.89
CA THR A 36 13.87 4.22 -13.19
C THR A 36 13.51 5.14 -14.36
N ALA A 37 13.01 6.34 -14.11
CA ALA A 37 12.75 7.35 -15.14
C ALA A 37 14.02 8.00 -15.72
N THR A 38 15.20 7.73 -15.16
CA THR A 38 16.46 8.32 -15.64
C THR A 38 16.89 7.66 -16.96
N PRO A 39 16.91 8.39 -18.08
CA PRO A 39 17.32 7.81 -19.37
C PRO A 39 18.81 7.47 -19.37
N LEU A 40 19.16 6.44 -20.13
CA LEU A 40 20.56 6.06 -20.34
C LEU A 40 21.25 7.11 -21.22
N GLY A 41 22.49 7.45 -20.87
CA GLY A 41 23.30 8.38 -21.66
C GLY A 41 23.54 7.85 -23.08
N PRO A 42 23.72 8.75 -24.07
CA PRO A 42 23.84 8.37 -25.49
C PRO A 42 25.02 7.43 -25.81
N ILE A 43 25.99 7.32 -24.91
CA ILE A 43 27.19 6.48 -25.05
C ILE A 43 27.26 5.35 -24.00
N ALA A 44 26.17 5.08 -23.28
CA ALA A 44 26.14 4.11 -22.17
C ALA A 44 26.61 2.69 -22.56
N PHE A 45 26.43 2.30 -23.83
CA PHE A 45 26.90 1.01 -24.36
C PHE A 45 28.00 1.14 -25.44
N GLY A 46 28.59 2.33 -25.58
CA GLY A 46 29.52 2.65 -26.68
C GLY A 46 28.81 2.89 -28.02
N ALA A 47 29.47 3.64 -28.90
CA ALA A 47 28.89 4.14 -30.16
C ALA A 47 28.38 3.02 -31.10
N LEU A 48 29.01 1.85 -31.08
CA LEU A 48 28.64 0.71 -31.94
C LEU A 48 27.37 -0.02 -31.48
N ALA A 49 27.09 -0.03 -30.17
CA ALA A 49 25.91 -0.71 -29.63
C ALA A 49 24.73 0.25 -29.36
N GLN A 50 24.93 1.54 -29.59
CA GLN A 50 23.96 2.60 -29.33
C GLN A 50 22.62 2.39 -30.08
N GLY A 51 22.66 1.96 -31.33
CA GLY A 51 21.46 1.80 -32.16
C GLY A 51 20.55 0.64 -31.75
N LEU A 52 21.07 -0.36 -31.02
CA LEU A 52 20.33 -1.57 -30.67
C LEU A 52 20.02 -1.66 -29.18
N LEU A 53 21.03 -1.41 -28.32
CA LEU A 53 20.91 -1.64 -26.89
C LEU A 53 20.25 -0.48 -26.15
N VAL A 54 20.50 0.77 -26.54
CA VAL A 54 19.91 1.95 -25.87
C VAL A 54 18.38 1.95 -25.97
N PRO A 55 17.75 1.70 -27.14
CA PRO A 55 16.29 1.65 -27.22
C PRO A 55 15.68 0.49 -26.41
N ALA A 56 16.27 -0.69 -26.49
CA ALA A 56 15.77 -1.88 -25.80
C ALA A 56 15.83 -1.72 -24.27
N THR A 57 16.94 -1.20 -23.76
CA THR A 57 17.14 -0.94 -22.32
C THR A 57 16.27 0.21 -21.81
N THR A 58 16.05 1.24 -22.64
CA THR A 58 15.12 2.33 -22.32
C THR A 58 13.67 1.82 -22.27
N ALA A 59 13.26 0.97 -23.22
CA ALA A 59 11.94 0.35 -23.21
C ALA A 59 11.74 -0.53 -21.97
N LEU A 60 12.76 -1.32 -21.60
CA LEU A 60 12.71 -2.13 -20.39
C LEU A 60 12.61 -1.27 -19.12
N ALA A 61 13.40 -0.20 -19.01
CA ALA A 61 13.32 0.74 -17.89
C ALA A 61 11.94 1.41 -17.79
N SER A 62 11.34 1.80 -18.92
CA SER A 62 9.97 2.32 -18.97
C SER A 62 8.97 1.27 -18.49
N HIS A 63 9.09 0.02 -18.95
CA HIS A 63 8.19 -1.04 -18.52
C HIS A 63 8.32 -1.34 -17.02
N THR A 64 9.55 -1.37 -16.48
CA THR A 64 9.78 -1.50 -15.04
C THR A 64 9.14 -0.36 -14.26
N ARG A 65 9.24 0.89 -14.75
CA ARG A 65 8.57 2.04 -14.14
C ARG A 65 7.06 1.85 -14.09
N ASP A 66 6.44 1.42 -15.18
CA ASP A 66 4.98 1.23 -15.23
C ASP A 66 4.53 0.17 -14.21
N LEU A 67 5.27 -0.94 -14.10
CA LEU A 67 4.99 -1.98 -13.11
C LEU A 67 5.10 -1.44 -11.67
N LEU A 68 6.12 -0.62 -11.38
CA LEU A 68 6.29 0.00 -10.06
C LEU A 68 5.15 0.96 -9.71
N ILE A 69 4.67 1.75 -10.68
CA ILE A 69 3.52 2.66 -10.50
C ILE A 69 2.24 1.87 -10.20
N VAL A 70 2.02 0.75 -10.90
CA VAL A 70 0.87 -0.13 -10.63
C VAL A 70 0.97 -0.74 -9.22
N ALA A 71 2.16 -1.21 -8.83
CA ALA A 71 2.38 -1.78 -7.50
C ALA A 71 2.20 -0.74 -6.37
N HIS A 72 2.70 0.49 -6.58
CA HIS A 72 2.46 1.64 -5.70
C HIS A 72 0.96 1.88 -5.52
N THR A 73 0.23 1.99 -6.64
CA THR A 73 -1.23 2.27 -6.64
C THR A 73 -2.00 1.18 -5.91
N LEU A 74 -1.62 -0.10 -6.09
CA LEU A 74 -2.24 -1.21 -5.38
C LEU A 74 -1.98 -1.13 -3.87
N SER A 75 -0.74 -0.85 -3.47
CA SER A 75 -0.35 -0.75 -2.06
C SER A 75 -1.10 0.38 -1.35
N ASP A 76 -1.22 1.54 -2.01
CA ASP A 76 -1.96 2.70 -1.49
C ASP A 76 -3.45 2.38 -1.31
N ARG A 77 -4.08 1.73 -2.30
CA ARG A 77 -5.48 1.30 -2.19
C ARG A 77 -5.70 0.28 -1.08
N MET A 78 -4.74 -0.62 -0.85
CA MET A 78 -4.82 -1.56 0.26
C MET A 78 -4.69 -0.84 1.61
N ALA A 79 -3.84 0.19 1.70
CA ALA A 79 -3.71 1.01 2.90
C ALA A 79 -5.03 1.72 3.21
N ASP A 80 -5.66 2.33 2.20
CA ASP A 80 -6.98 2.94 2.34
C ASP A 80 -8.03 1.90 2.76
N GLY A 81 -8.00 0.69 2.20
CA GLY A 81 -8.87 -0.40 2.59
C GLY A 81 -8.72 -0.80 4.07
N ALA A 82 -7.48 -0.91 4.56
CA ALA A 82 -7.19 -1.20 5.97
C ALA A 82 -7.69 -0.08 6.89
N SER A 83 -7.50 1.18 6.50
CA SER A 83 -7.97 2.36 7.24
C SER A 83 -9.50 2.42 7.32
N HIS A 84 -10.19 2.18 6.19
CA HIS A 84 -11.65 2.11 6.16
C HIS A 84 -12.19 0.96 7.01
N ALA A 85 -11.57 -0.22 6.95
CA ALA A 85 -11.93 -1.35 7.79
C ALA A 85 -11.79 -0.98 9.28
N GLY A 86 -10.65 -0.40 9.68
CA GLY A 86 -10.43 0.06 11.06
C GLY A 86 -11.49 1.04 11.53
N THR A 87 -11.85 2.03 10.70
CA THR A 87 -12.90 3.01 11.02
C THR A 87 -14.29 2.36 11.15
N ALA A 88 -14.62 1.43 10.24
CA ALA A 88 -15.91 0.73 10.28
C ALA A 88 -16.02 -0.15 11.53
N PHE A 89 -14.95 -0.83 11.90
CA PHE A 89 -14.89 -1.67 13.08
C PHE A 89 -14.97 -0.88 14.38
N ALA A 90 -14.27 0.27 14.48
CA ALA A 90 -14.39 1.16 15.64
C ALA A 90 -15.83 1.63 15.87
N ARG A 91 -16.55 1.99 14.79
CA ARG A 91 -17.97 2.36 14.88
C ARG A 91 -18.85 1.23 15.41
N VAL A 92 -18.61 -0.01 14.95
CA VAL A 92 -19.36 -1.17 15.43
C VAL A 92 -19.10 -1.43 16.92
N GLU A 93 -17.86 -1.26 17.39
CA GLU A 93 -17.52 -1.40 18.81
C GLU A 93 -18.20 -0.31 19.67
N ASP A 94 -18.23 0.94 19.20
CA ASP A 94 -18.91 2.06 19.88
C ASP A 94 -20.43 1.83 19.96
N ASP A 95 -21.06 1.41 18.86
CA ASP A 95 -22.50 1.12 18.79
C ASP A 95 -22.88 -0.04 19.71
N ALA A 96 -22.05 -1.10 19.73
CA ALA A 96 -22.25 -2.23 20.63
C ALA A 96 -22.14 -1.80 22.10
N THR A 97 -21.09 -1.05 22.45
CA THR A 97 -20.85 -0.59 23.82
C THR A 97 -21.98 0.31 24.31
N THR A 98 -22.48 1.20 23.46
CA THR A 98 -23.62 2.09 23.76
C THR A 98 -24.90 1.29 23.99
N THR A 99 -25.16 0.26 23.18
CA THR A 99 -26.35 -0.58 23.31
C THR A 99 -26.35 -1.36 24.64
N PHE A 100 -25.21 -1.92 25.03
CA PHE A 100 -25.08 -2.70 26.27
C PHE A 100 -25.11 -1.84 27.54
N THR A 101 -24.54 -0.63 27.52
CA THR A 101 -24.60 0.29 28.68
C THR A 101 -25.97 0.97 28.84
N GLY A 102 -26.74 1.11 27.76
CA GLY A 102 -28.11 1.63 27.80
C GLY A 102 -29.19 0.63 28.25
N THR A 103 -28.83 -0.64 28.51
CA THR A 103 -29.77 -1.71 28.89
C THR A 103 -29.60 -2.25 30.31
N GLU A 104 -28.73 -1.67 31.14
CA GLU A 104 -28.70 -2.00 32.58
C GLU A 104 -29.85 -1.28 33.34
N PRO A 105 -30.69 -2.00 34.11
CA PRO A 105 -31.76 -1.44 34.95
C PRO A 105 -31.24 -0.70 36.20
#